data_AF-A0AAP8T1X4-F1
#
_entry.id   AF-A0AAP8T1X4-F1
#
_cell.length_a   1.000
_cell.length_b   1.000
_cell.length_c   1.000
_cell.angle_alpha   90.00
_cell.angle_beta   90.00
_cell.angle_gamma   90.00
#
_symmetry.space_group_name_H-M   'P 1'
#
loop_
_entity.id
_entity.type
_entity.pdbx_description
1 polymer ?
#
loop_
_entity_poly.entity_id
_entity_poly.type
_entity_poly.pdbx_seq_one_letter_code
_entity_poly.pdbx_strand_id
1 'polypeptide(L)'
;NLDRFKLLNDSLGHEIADQLLQKMARRLVNALPEADTIARLSGDEFAVLFDSYGNLSSLARVATRLSTKLRLPITVEGHELVM
;
A
#
# COMPACT_ATOMS: atom_id res chain seq x y z
N ASN A 1 -1.07 7.18 2.24
CA ASN A 1 0.21 7.85 2.44
C ASN A 1 1.13 6.84 3.12
N LEU A 2 2.36 6.65 2.61
CA LEU A 2 3.34 5.80 3.27
C LEU A 2 4.13 6.68 4.23
N ASP A 3 3.81 6.60 5.53
CA ASP A 3 4.44 7.45 6.53
C ASP A 3 5.98 7.33 6.47
N ARG A 4 6.66 8.48 6.47
CA ARG A 4 8.13 8.58 6.44
C ARG A 4 8.80 8.03 5.17
N PHE A 5 8.08 7.86 4.07
CA PHE A 5 8.67 7.42 2.80
C PHE A 5 9.87 8.28 2.37
N LYS A 6 9.78 9.60 2.52
CA LYS A 6 10.89 10.51 2.22
C LYS A 6 12.15 10.21 3.02
N LEU A 7 12.00 9.91 4.32
CA LEU A 7 13.14 9.56 5.19
C LEU A 7 13.81 8.26 4.72
N LEU A 8 13.01 7.28 4.33
CA LEU A 8 13.51 6.02 3.79
C LEU A 8 14.29 6.25 2.50
N ASN A 9 13.73 7.07 1.61
CA ASN A 9 14.34 7.45 0.35
C ASN A 9 15.70 8.15 0.56
N ASP A 10 15.76 9.07 1.52
CA ASP A 10 16.96 9.82 1.86
C ASP A 10 18.02 8.93 2.57
N SER A 11 17.60 7.88 3.28
CA SER A 11 18.48 7.02 4.08
C SER A 11 19.00 5.77 3.37
N LEU A 12 18.14 5.13 2.57
CA LEU A 12 18.41 3.84 1.90
C LEU A 12 18.51 3.98 0.37
N GLY A 13 18.26 5.18 -0.16
CA GLY A 13 18.36 5.48 -1.59
C GLY A 13 17.09 5.18 -2.38
N HIS A 14 17.03 5.76 -3.57
CA HIS A 14 15.87 5.70 -4.47
C HIS A 14 15.52 4.28 -4.92
N GLU A 15 16.51 3.41 -5.13
CA GLU A 15 16.25 2.04 -5.60
C GLU A 15 15.46 1.20 -4.58
N ILE A 16 15.86 1.26 -3.30
CA ILE A 16 15.15 0.54 -2.22
C ILE A 16 13.74 1.13 -2.04
N ALA A 17 13.61 2.45 -2.13
CA ALA A 17 12.33 3.13 -2.03
C ALA A 17 11.36 2.75 -3.18
N ASP A 18 11.86 2.66 -4.41
CA ASP A 18 11.08 2.23 -5.57
C ASP A 18 10.66 0.77 -5.46
N GLN A 19 11.55 -0.12 -5.00
CA GLN A 19 11.21 -1.51 -4.74
C GLN A 19 10.12 -1.65 -3.65
N LEU A 20 10.20 -0.83 -2.59
CA LEU A 20 9.17 -0.77 -1.56
C LEU A 20 7.81 -0.37 -2.16
N LEU A 21 7.77 0.67 -2.99
CA LEU A 21 6.56 1.12 -3.67
C LEU A 21 5.96 0.04 -4.57
N GLN A 22 6.80 -0.66 -5.34
CA GLN A 22 6.34 -1.75 -6.20
C GLN A 22 5.75 -2.90 -5.38
N LYS A 23 6.39 -3.29 -4.28
CA LYS A 23 5.86 -4.34 -3.39
C LYS A 23 4.57 -3.89 -2.69
N MET A 24 4.48 -2.62 -2.32
CA MET A 24 3.26 -2.06 -1.73
C MET A 24 2.10 -2.08 -2.73
N ALA A 25 2.34 -1.66 -3.98
CA ALA A 25 1.33 -1.73 -5.05
C ALA A 25 0.84 -3.17 -5.26
N ARG A 26 1.75 -4.15 -5.33
CA ARG A 26 1.37 -5.57 -5.44
C ARG A 26 0.56 -6.05 -4.23
N ARG A 27 0.93 -5.62 -3.03
CA ARG A 27 0.20 -5.96 -1.80
C ARG A 27 -1.21 -5.38 -1.80
N LEU A 28 -1.39 -4.14 -2.25
CA LEU A 28 -2.70 -3.50 -2.40
C LEU A 28 -3.57 -4.30 -3.37
N VAL A 29 -3.07 -4.59 -4.56
CA VAL A 29 -3.77 -5.38 -5.59
C VAL A 29 -4.19 -6.74 -5.05
N ASN A 30 -3.28 -7.46 -4.38
CA ASN A 30 -3.57 -8.78 -3.82
C ASN A 30 -4.53 -8.73 -2.61
N ALA A 31 -4.60 -7.60 -1.90
CA ALA A 31 -5.46 -7.44 -0.72
C ALA A 31 -6.90 -7.05 -1.08
N LEU A 32 -7.11 -6.51 -2.28
CA LEU A 32 -8.35 -5.91 -2.77
C LEU A 32 -8.72 -6.42 -4.18
N PRO A 33 -8.91 -7.73 -4.37
CA PRO A 33 -9.40 -8.25 -5.65
C PRO A 33 -10.77 -7.70 -6.04
N GLU A 34 -11.56 -7.21 -5.09
CA GLU A 34 -12.86 -6.57 -5.30
C GLU A 34 -12.81 -5.09 -5.70
N ALA A 35 -11.62 -4.47 -5.74
CA ALA A 35 -11.50 -3.07 -6.14
C ALA A 35 -11.49 -2.93 -7.67
N ASP A 36 -12.27 -2.00 -8.21
CA ASP A 36 -12.35 -1.76 -9.65
C ASP A 36 -11.11 -1.01 -10.16
N THR A 37 -10.59 -0.08 -9.35
CA THR A 37 -9.39 0.68 -9.69
C THR A 37 -8.50 0.87 -8.48
N ILE A 38 -7.20 0.62 -8.68
CA ILE A 38 -6.13 0.97 -7.74
C ILE A 38 -5.16 1.87 -8.51
N ALA A 39 -4.94 3.07 -8.00
CA ALA A 39 -4.10 4.07 -8.63
C ALA A 39 -3.03 4.59 -7.67
N ARG A 40 -1.86 4.95 -8.20
CA ARG A 40 -0.86 5.74 -7.49
C ARG A 40 -1.09 7.21 -7.85
N LEU A 41 -1.45 8.03 -6.86
CA LEU A 41 -1.76 9.45 -7.05
C LEU A 41 -0.50 10.30 -7.08
N SER A 42 0.44 10.01 -6.18
CA SER A 42 1.67 10.76 -6.00
C SER A 42 2.73 9.83 -5.41
N GLY A 43 3.94 10.36 -5.15
CA GLY A 43 5.12 9.61 -4.66
C GLY A 43 4.79 8.38 -3.81
N ASP A 44 4.13 8.56 -2.68
CA ASP A 44 3.81 7.50 -1.71
C ASP A 44 2.29 7.37 -1.45
N GLU A 45 1.46 7.95 -2.31
CA GLU A 45 0.02 7.95 -2.14
C GLU A 45 -0.68 7.06 -3.14
N PHE A 46 -1.56 6.21 -2.61
CA PHE A 46 -2.38 5.30 -3.38
C PHE A 46 -3.85 5.58 -3.10
N ALA A 47 -4.67 5.45 -4.14
CA ALA A 47 -6.12 5.51 -4.06
C ALA A 47 -6.72 4.18 -4.53
N VAL A 48 -7.85 3.84 -3.91
CA VAL A 48 -8.65 2.66 -4.27
C VAL A 48 -10.06 3.15 -4.51
N LEU A 49 -10.63 2.77 -5.65
CA LEU A 49 -11.98 3.10 -6.05
C LEU A 49 -12.81 1.82 -6.16
N PHE A 50 -14.06 1.92 -5.70
CA PHE A 50 -15.09 0.91 -5.82
C PHE A 50 -16.27 1.55 -6.54
N ASP A 51 -16.54 1.14 -7.77
CA ASP A 51 -17.67 1.61 -8.58
C ASP A 51 -18.98 1.02 -8.08
N SER A 52 -18.92 -0.13 -7.41
CA SER A 52 -20.05 -0.75 -6.74
C SER A 52 -19.63 -1.41 -5.44
N TYR A 53 -20.31 -1.07 -4.36
CA TYR A 53 -20.12 -1.67 -3.05
C TYR A 53 -21.48 -2.02 -2.44
N GLY A 54 -21.59 -3.19 -1.80
CA GLY A 54 -22.88 -3.67 -1.29
C GLY A 54 -23.45 -2.80 -0.18
N ASN A 55 -22.67 -2.53 0.86
CA ASN A 55 -23.02 -1.60 1.93
C ASN A 55 -21.76 -1.04 2.61
N LEU A 56 -21.93 0.06 3.35
CA LEU A 56 -20.82 0.72 4.04
C LEU A 56 -20.13 -0.18 5.07
N SER A 57 -20.87 -1.08 5.74
CA SER A 57 -20.28 -2.00 6.72
C SER A 57 -19.32 -3.00 6.07
N SER A 58 -19.63 -3.46 4.85
CA SER A 58 -18.76 -4.35 4.07
C SER A 58 -17.49 -3.61 3.64
N LEU A 59 -17.64 -2.38 3.15
CA LEU A 59 -16.51 -1.53 2.77
C LEU A 59 -15.60 -1.20 3.97
N ALA A 60 -16.18 -0.91 5.14
CA ALA A 60 -15.44 -0.70 6.37
C ALA A 60 -14.62 -1.93 6.77
N ARG A 61 -15.19 -3.14 6.64
CA ARG A 61 -14.47 -4.38 6.90
C ARG A 61 -13.31 -4.61 5.93
N VAL A 62 -13.47 -4.25 4.67
CA VAL A 62 -12.40 -4.26 3.67
C VAL A 62 -11.28 -3.31 4.07
N ALA A 63 -11.62 -2.07 4.44
CA ALA A 63 -10.65 -1.07 4.90
C ALA A 63 -9.87 -1.54 6.14
N THR A 64 -10.55 -2.14 7.13
CA THR A 64 -9.89 -2.71 8.31
C THR A 64 -8.93 -3.82 7.93
N ARG A 65 -9.36 -4.79 7.11
CA ARG A 65 -8.52 -5.90 6.63
C ARG A 65 -7.30 -5.39 5.87
N LEU A 66 -7.50 -4.38 5.02
CA LEU A 66 -6.43 -3.75 4.26
C LEU A 66 -5.40 -3.12 5.20
N SER A 67 -5.84 -2.32 6.16
CA SER A 67 -4.97 -1.68 7.15
C SER A 67 -4.09 -2.69 7.88
N THR A 68 -4.65 -3.83 8.30
CA THR A 68 -3.88 -4.92 8.92
C THR A 68 -2.83 -5.51 7.97
N LYS A 69 -3.16 -5.73 6.70
CA LYS A 69 -2.22 -6.28 5.71
C LYS A 69 -1.10 -5.30 5.37
N LEU A 70 -1.40 -4.00 5.27
CA LEU A 70 -0.40 -2.99 4.89
C LEU A 70 0.68 -2.80 5.96
N ARG A 71 0.31 -2.95 7.24
CA ARG A 71 1.23 -2.89 8.40
C ARG A 71 2.20 -4.07 8.50
N LEU A 72 1.98 -5.15 7.74
CA LEU A 72 2.92 -6.26 7.73
C LEU A 72 4.26 -5.79 7.18
N PRO A 73 5.40 -6.28 7.67
CA PRO A 73 6.69 -5.88 7.13
C PRO A 73 6.84 -6.20 5.63
N ILE A 74 7.61 -5.38 4.92
CA ILE A 74 8.02 -5.62 3.53
C ILE A 74 9.54 -5.79 3.52
N THR A 75 10.00 -6.94 3.04
CA THR A 75 11.44 -7.17 2.84
C THR A 75 11.90 -6.64 1.48
N VAL A 76 12.89 -5.76 1.48
CA VAL A 76 13.57 -5.21 0.28
C VAL A 76 15.07 -5.31 0.50
N GLU A 77 15.80 -6.00 -0.38
CA GLU A 77 17.27 -6.13 -0.29
C GLU A 77 17.80 -6.53 1.11
N GLY A 78 17.07 -7.41 1.81
CA GLY A 78 17.43 -7.84 3.17
C GLY A 78 17.01 -6.89 4.31
N HIS A 79 16.51 -5.69 4.00
CA HIS A 79 15.89 -4.79 4.96
C HIS A 79 14.43 -5.14 5.20
N GLU A 80 14.05 -5.29 6.47
CA GLU A 80 12.65 -5.42 6.87
C GLU A 80 12.07 -4.04 7.17
N LEU A 81 11.16 -3.59 6.30
CA LEU A 81 10.58 -2.24 6.35
C LEU A 81 9.15 -2.32 6.87
N VAL A 82 8.88 -1.56 7.92
CA VAL A 82 7.54 -1.44 8.52
C VAL A 82 7.05 -0.03 8.31
N MET A 83 5.77 0.08 8.01
CA MET A 83 5.07 1.35 7.85
C MET A 83 3.80 1.38 8.70
#